data_AF-A0A851YQF3-F1
#
_entry.id   AF-A0A851YQF3-F1
#
_cell.length_a   1.000
_cell.length_b   1.000
_cell.length_c   1.000
_cell.angle_alpha   90.00
_cell.angle_beta   90.00
_cell.angle_gamma   90.00
#
_symmetry.space_group_name_H-M   'P 1'
#
loop_
_entity.id
_entity.type
_entity.pdbx_description
1 polymer ?
#
loop_
_entity_poly.entity_id
_entity_poly.type
_entity_poly.pdbx_seq_one_letter_code
_entity_poly.pdbx_strand_id
1 'polypeptide(L)'
;MELLFGRRKTPEELLRQNQRALARAMRDLDRERSKLEAQEKKIILDIKKMAKQGQMDAVKIMAKDLVRTRRYVKKFITMRANVQAVALKIQTLKSNNSMAQAMKGVTKAMATMNRQVGA
;
A
#
# COMPACT_ATOMS: atom_id res chain seq x y z
N MET A 1 -5.75 -3.06 -37.10
CA MET A 1 -6.66 -3.38 -35.97
C MET A 1 -5.95 -3.56 -34.62
N GLU A 2 -4.62 -3.65 -34.55
CA GLU A 2 -3.87 -3.78 -33.27
C GLU A 2 -3.74 -2.46 -32.46
N LEU A 3 -3.97 -1.31 -33.10
CA LEU A 3 -3.85 0.03 -32.47
C LEU A 3 -5.15 0.48 -31.76
N LEU A 4 -6.29 -0.18 -32.04
CA LEU A 4 -7.63 0.18 -31.53
C LEU A 4 -8.08 -0.69 -30.35
N PHE A 5 -7.51 -1.88 -30.18
CA PHE A 5 -7.74 -2.74 -29.03
C PHE A 5 -6.41 -2.91 -28.29
N GLY A 6 -6.17 -2.02 -27.31
CA GLY A 6 -4.92 -2.00 -26.54
C GLY A 6 -4.52 -3.41 -26.09
N ARG A 7 -3.27 -3.77 -26.34
CA ARG A 7 -2.69 -5.08 -26.00
C ARG A 7 -3.12 -5.48 -24.58
N ARG A 8 -3.73 -6.67 -24.45
CA ARG A 8 -4.02 -7.26 -23.14
C ARG A 8 -2.70 -7.35 -22.38
N LYS A 9 -2.58 -6.59 -21.29
CA LYS A 9 -1.37 -6.59 -20.45
C LYS A 9 -1.05 -8.00 -20.02
N THR A 10 0.22 -8.37 -20.11
CA THR A 10 0.65 -9.67 -19.60
C THR A 10 0.46 -9.72 -18.07
N PRO A 11 0.31 -10.91 -17.48
CA PRO A 11 0.23 -11.05 -16.02
C PRO A 11 1.41 -10.38 -15.30
N GLU A 12 2.61 -10.40 -15.90
CA GLU A 12 3.80 -9.74 -15.34
C GLU A 12 3.72 -8.22 -15.38
N GLU A 13 3.21 -7.63 -16.48
CA GLU A 13 2.98 -6.20 -16.60
C GLU A 13 1.93 -5.72 -15.60
N LEU A 14 0.86 -6.50 -15.42
CA LEU A 14 -0.19 -6.23 -14.44
C LEU A 14 0.36 -6.27 -13.01
N LEU A 15 1.18 -7.27 -12.66
CA LEU A 15 1.85 -7.36 -11.37
C LEU A 15 2.77 -6.16 -11.12
N ARG A 16 3.58 -5.76 -12.10
CA ARG A 16 4.44 -4.57 -12.02
C ARG A 16 3.63 -3.28 -11.88
N GLN A 17 2.50 -3.17 -12.56
CA GLN A 17 1.61 -2.01 -12.43
C GLN A 17 0.99 -1.93 -11.03
N ASN A 18 0.52 -3.07 -10.50
CA ASN A 18 -0.06 -3.16 -9.16
C ASN A 18 0.97 -2.84 -8.07
N GLN A 19 2.20 -3.37 -8.17
CA GLN A 19 3.28 -3.01 -7.25
C GLN A 19 3.55 -1.50 -7.23
N ARG A 20 3.60 -0.85 -8.40
CA ARG A 20 3.77 0.61 -8.49
C ARG A 20 2.58 1.37 -7.93
N ALA A 21 1.36 0.89 -8.15
CA ALA A 21 0.15 1.49 -7.60
C ALA A 21 0.12 1.41 -6.07
N LEU A 22 0.46 0.25 -5.50
CA LEU A 22 0.54 0.05 -4.05
C LEU A 22 1.65 0.91 -3.43
N ALA A 23 2.82 1.01 -4.06
CA ALA A 23 3.90 1.88 -3.60
C ALA A 23 3.55 3.38 -3.66
N ARG A 24 2.70 3.80 -4.60
CA ARG A 24 2.12 5.16 -4.61
C ARG A 24 1.14 5.33 -3.46
N ALA A 25 0.19 4.40 -3.33
CA ALA A 25 -0.80 4.44 -2.26
C ALA A 25 -0.14 4.53 -0.87
N MET A 26 0.88 3.72 -0.57
CA MET A 26 1.62 3.81 0.70
C MET A 26 2.21 5.19 0.94
N ARG A 27 2.82 5.82 -0.07
CA ARG A 27 3.39 7.17 0.04
C ARG A 27 2.32 8.24 0.25
N ASP A 28 1.19 8.11 -0.43
CA ASP A 28 0.08 9.06 -0.28
C ASP A 28 -0.55 8.93 1.12
N LEU A 29 -0.67 7.71 1.65
CA LEU A 29 -1.11 7.48 3.02
C LEU A 29 -0.13 8.07 4.05
N ASP A 30 1.17 7.90 3.85
CA ASP A 30 2.20 8.45 4.76
C ASP A 30 2.21 10.00 4.71
N ARG A 31 2.02 10.60 3.54
CA ARG A 31 1.86 12.06 3.39
C ARG A 31 0.64 12.57 4.13
N GLU A 32 -0.51 11.92 3.96
CA GLU A 32 -1.76 12.36 4.60
C GLU A 32 -1.70 12.19 6.12
N ARG A 33 -1.09 11.10 6.61
CA ARG A 33 -0.79 10.92 8.03
C ARG A 33 0.04 12.07 8.58
N SER A 34 1.11 12.46 7.88
CA SER A 34 1.99 13.55 8.32
C SER A 34 1.27 14.90 8.40
N LYS A 35 0.37 15.19 7.45
CA LYS A 35 -0.48 16.39 7.52
C LYS A 35 -1.40 16.37 8.73
N LEU A 36 -2.03 15.22 9.01
CA LEU A 36 -2.91 15.06 10.17
C LEU A 36 -2.13 15.19 11.49
N GLU A 37 -0.91 14.66 11.58
CA GLU A 37 -0.02 14.84 12.74
C GLU A 37 0.35 16.31 12.95
N ALA A 38 0.61 17.06 11.87
CA ALA A 38 0.86 18.51 11.96
C ALA A 38 -0.39 19.28 12.41
N GLN A 39 -1.56 18.91 11.88
CA GLN A 39 -2.83 19.48 12.30
C GLN A 39 -3.14 19.17 13.76
N GLU A 40 -2.84 17.96 14.24
CA GLU A 40 -2.99 17.59 15.65
C GLU A 40 -2.18 18.52 16.55
N LYS A 41 -0.91 18.77 16.21
CA LYS A 41 -0.05 19.69 16.96
C LYS A 41 -0.62 21.11 16.98
N LYS A 42 -1.13 21.59 15.84
CA LYS A 42 -1.77 22.92 15.74
C LYS A 42 -3.02 23.01 16.63
N ILE A 43 -3.91 22.02 16.55
CA ILE A 43 -5.13 21.97 17.38
C ILE A 43 -4.77 21.99 18.87
N ILE A 44 -3.73 21.28 19.30
CA ILE A 44 -3.28 21.30 20.70
C ILE A 44 -2.83 22.70 21.14
N LEU A 45 -2.08 23.41 20.28
CA LEU A 45 -1.64 24.78 20.56
C LEU A 45 -2.84 25.74 20.64
N ASP A 46 -3.77 25.62 19.70
CA ASP A 46 -4.97 26.45 19.66
C ASP A 46 -5.86 26.20 20.88
N ILE A 47 -6.08 24.94 21.27
CA ILE A 47 -6.79 24.58 22.52
C ILE A 47 -6.16 25.27 23.73
N LYS A 48 -4.83 25.20 23.87
CA LYS A 48 -4.11 25.84 24.99
C LYS A 48 -4.28 27.36 24.98
N LYS A 49 -4.27 27.99 23.81
CA LYS A 49 -4.46 29.43 23.66
C LYS A 49 -5.89 29.84 24.05
N MET A 50 -6.90 29.14 23.54
CA MET A 50 -8.31 29.42 23.80
C MET A 50 -8.69 29.18 25.26
N ALA A 51 -8.10 28.16 25.88
CA ALA A 51 -8.27 27.89 27.31
C ALA A 51 -7.73 29.05 28.17
N LYS A 52 -6.55 29.60 27.84
CA LYS A 52 -6.00 30.78 28.53
C LYS A 52 -6.86 32.03 28.37
N GLN A 53 -7.59 32.14 27.26
CA GLN A 53 -8.52 33.23 26.98
C GLN A 53 -9.90 33.03 27.62
N GLY A 54 -10.13 31.91 28.34
CA GLY A 54 -11.40 31.61 28.99
C GLY A 54 -12.52 31.15 28.04
N GLN A 55 -12.22 30.90 26.76
CA GLN A 55 -13.23 30.52 25.75
C GLN A 55 -13.52 29.01 25.78
N MET A 56 -14.15 28.55 26.86
CA MET A 56 -14.34 27.13 27.15
C MET A 56 -15.23 26.38 26.16
N ASP A 57 -16.21 27.04 25.52
CA ASP A 57 -17.05 26.37 24.52
C ASP A 57 -16.30 26.07 23.23
N ALA A 58 -15.41 26.97 22.80
CA ALA A 58 -14.50 26.71 21.69
C ALA A 58 -13.53 25.55 22.02
N VAL A 59 -13.01 25.51 23.25
CA VAL A 59 -12.14 24.42 23.73
C VAL A 59 -12.85 23.07 23.67
N LYS A 60 -14.12 22.99 24.07
CA LYS A 60 -14.91 21.74 24.00
C LYS A 60 -15.05 21.23 22.56
N ILE A 61 -15.29 22.14 21.60
CA ILE A 61 -15.41 21.77 20.18
C ILE A 61 -14.07 21.29 19.64
N MET A 62 -13.00 22.07 19.86
CA MET A 62 -11.65 21.72 19.40
C MET A 62 -11.14 20.41 20.03
N ALA A 63 -11.49 20.10 21.27
CA ALA A 63 -11.15 18.85 21.92
C ALA A 63 -11.80 17.64 21.22
N LYS A 64 -13.05 17.76 20.73
CA LYS A 64 -13.69 16.72 19.93
C LYS A 64 -12.95 16.51 18.61
N ASP A 65 -12.52 17.59 17.96
CA ASP A 65 -11.75 17.53 16.71
C ASP A 65 -10.36 16.94 16.91
N LEU A 66 -9.71 17.19 18.05
CA LEU A 66 -8.45 16.54 18.43
C LEU A 66 -8.61 15.01 18.50
N VAL A 67 -9.65 14.53 19.19
CA VAL A 67 -9.92 13.08 19.31
C VAL A 67 -10.21 12.46 17.94
N ARG A 68 -11.00 13.14 17.09
CA ARG A 68 -11.25 12.69 15.70
C ARG A 68 -9.96 12.60 14.89
N THR A 69 -9.11 13.62 14.96
CA THR A 69 -7.83 13.68 14.25
C THR A 69 -6.92 12.52 14.66
N ARG A 70 -6.78 12.26 15.97
CA ARG A 70 -6.03 11.10 16.49
C ARG A 70 -6.57 9.77 15.98
N ARG A 71 -7.90 9.62 15.93
CA ARG A 71 -8.54 8.42 15.40
C ARG A 71 -8.23 8.23 13.91
N TYR A 72 -8.21 9.31 13.14
CA TYR A 72 -7.78 9.25 11.74
C TYR A 72 -6.31 8.87 11.59
N VAL A 73 -5.39 9.50 12.34
CA VAL A 73 -3.96 9.12 12.33
C VAL A 73 -3.80 7.61 12.57
N LYS A 74 -4.46 7.06 13.60
CA LYS A 74 -4.45 5.61 13.88
C LYS A 74 -5.02 4.79 12.71
N LYS A 75 -6.14 5.23 12.13
CA LYS A 75 -6.75 4.57 10.96
C LYS A 75 -5.81 4.55 9.76
N PHE A 76 -5.07 5.64 9.50
CA PHE A 76 -4.08 5.73 8.43
C PHE A 76 -2.90 4.78 8.66
N ILE A 77 -2.43 4.62 9.89
CA ILE A 77 -1.38 3.64 10.24
C ILE A 77 -1.86 2.21 9.92
N THR A 78 -3.07 1.85 10.37
CA THR A 78 -3.64 0.52 10.07
C THR A 78 -3.83 0.31 8.57
N MET A 79 -4.32 1.32 7.85
CA MET A 79 -4.53 1.24 6.41
C MET A 79 -3.21 1.08 5.65
N ARG A 80 -2.14 1.78 6.05
CA ARG A 80 -0.78 1.59 5.51
C ARG A 80 -0.29 0.16 5.72
N ALA A 81 -0.46 -0.39 6.92
CA ALA A 81 -0.08 -1.77 7.24
C ALA A 81 -0.83 -2.78 6.37
N ASN A 82 -2.13 -2.58 6.14
CA ASN A 82 -2.93 -3.42 5.25
C ASN A 82 -2.44 -3.37 3.80
N VAL A 83 -2.14 -2.17 3.27
CA VAL A 83 -1.60 -2.00 1.91
C VAL A 83 -0.23 -2.68 1.79
N GLN A 84 0.61 -2.55 2.81
CA GLN A 84 1.92 -3.22 2.86
C GLN A 84 1.76 -4.75 2.87
N ALA A 85 0.82 -5.30 3.63
CA ALA A 85 0.53 -6.73 3.64
C ALA A 85 0.09 -7.24 2.26
N VAL A 86 -0.77 -6.48 1.56
CA VAL A 86 -1.18 -6.80 0.18
C VAL A 86 0.01 -6.73 -0.78
N ALA A 87 0.90 -5.74 -0.64
CA ALA A 87 2.10 -5.62 -1.46
C ALA A 87 3.04 -6.82 -1.28
N LEU A 88 3.24 -7.27 -0.04
CA LEU A 88 4.02 -8.47 0.28
C LEU A 88 3.39 -9.72 -0.34
N LYS A 89 2.07 -9.89 -0.22
CA LYS A 89 1.36 -11.02 -0.84
C LYS A 89 1.55 -11.05 -2.36
N ILE A 90 1.50 -9.90 -3.02
CA ILE A 90 1.77 -9.79 -4.47
C ILE A 90 3.22 -10.12 -4.80
N GLN A 91 4.18 -9.71 -3.97
CA GLN A 91 5.58 -10.07 -4.15
C GLN A 91 5.78 -11.58 -4.05
N THR A 92 5.18 -12.24 -3.06
CA THR A 92 5.20 -13.71 -2.94
C THR A 92 4.58 -14.38 -4.16
N LEU A 93 3.44 -13.90 -4.65
CA LEU A 93 2.80 -14.43 -5.86
C LEU A 93 3.71 -14.32 -7.09
N LYS A 94 4.43 -13.20 -7.24
CA LYS A 94 5.41 -13.00 -8.31
C LYS A 94 6.54 -14.04 -8.23
N SER A 95 7.15 -14.21 -7.05
CA SER A 95 8.23 -15.18 -6.84
C SER A 95 7.77 -16.61 -7.12
N ASN A 96 6.57 -16.98 -6.68
CA ASN A 96 5.98 -18.29 -6.95
C ASN A 96 5.75 -18.50 -8.46
N ASN A 97 5.27 -17.48 -9.18
CA ASN A 97 5.08 -17.57 -10.62
C ASN A 97 6.42 -17.75 -11.36
N SER A 98 7.46 -16.98 -10.99
CA SER A 98 8.80 -17.14 -11.58
C SER A 98 9.39 -18.52 -11.30
N MET A 99 9.19 -19.05 -10.08
CA MET A 99 9.61 -20.40 -9.73
C MET A 99 8.86 -21.46 -10.55
N ALA A 100 7.54 -21.32 -10.71
CA ALA A 100 6.75 -22.24 -11.54
C ALA A 100 7.23 -22.25 -13.01
N GLN A 101 7.58 -21.09 -13.57
CA GLN A 101 8.14 -21.01 -14.93
C GLN A 101 9.52 -21.67 -15.01
N ALA A 102 10.39 -21.44 -14.03
CA ALA A 102 11.71 -22.08 -13.97
C ALA A 102 11.58 -23.61 -13.84
N MET A 103 10.73 -24.09 -12.95
CA MET A 103 10.44 -25.52 -12.76
C MET A 103 9.91 -26.15 -14.05
N LYS A 104 9.01 -25.47 -14.78
CA LYS A 104 8.54 -25.94 -16.09
C LYS A 104 9.69 -26.11 -17.10
N GLY A 105 10.67 -25.20 -17.10
CA GLY A 105 11.87 -25.31 -17.92
C GLY A 105 12.74 -26.51 -17.52
N VAL A 106 12.98 -26.69 -16.23
CA VAL A 106 13.75 -27.83 -15.68
C VAL A 106 13.05 -29.16 -16.00
N THR A 107 11.74 -29.27 -15.77
CA THR A 107 10.98 -30.49 -16.08
C THR A 107 11.04 -30.83 -17.57
N LYS A 108 10.97 -29.84 -18.46
CA LYS A 108 11.15 -30.06 -19.90
C LYS A 108 12.56 -30.58 -20.21
N ALA A 109 13.60 -29.98 -19.64
CA ALA A 109 14.98 -30.43 -19.83
C ALA A 109 15.19 -31.86 -19.30
N MET A 110 14.64 -32.17 -18.13
CA MET A 110 14.68 -33.52 -17.55
C MET A 110 13.92 -34.53 -18.42
N ALA A 111 12.76 -34.17 -18.97
CA ALA A 111 12.02 -35.03 -19.88
C ALA A 111 12.79 -35.31 -21.18
N THR A 112 13.46 -34.30 -21.74
CA THR A 112 14.33 -34.47 -22.92
C THR A 112 15.53 -35.36 -22.60
N MET A 113 16.16 -35.15 -21.45
CA MET A 113 17.28 -35.97 -20.97
C MET A 113 16.84 -37.43 -20.77
N ASN A 114 15.68 -37.67 -20.16
CA ASN A 114 15.14 -39.02 -19.96
C ASN A 114 14.85 -39.74 -21.29
N ARG A 115 14.43 -39.01 -22.34
CA ARG A 115 14.25 -39.56 -23.68
C ARG A 115 15.56 -39.87 -24.40
N GLN A 116 16.62 -39.11 -24.14
CA GLN A 116 17.93 -39.33 -24.75
C GLN A 116 18.74 -40.43 -24.05
N VAL A 117 18.54 -40.63 -22.74
CA VAL A 117 19.22 -41.67 -21.96
C VAL A 117 18.48 -43.02 -22.06
N GLY A 118 17.17 -43.00 -22.34
CA GLY A 118 16.35 -44.21 -22.55
C GLY A 118 16.24 -44.69 -24.00
N ALA A 119 17.01 -44.11 -24.93
CA ALA A 119 17.18 -44.56 -26.31
C ALA A 119 18.60 -45.10 -26.48
#